data_AF-A0A699VQ76-F1
#
_entry.id   AF-A0A699VQ76-F1
#
_cell.length_a   1.000
_cell.length_b   1.000
_cell.length_c   1.000
_cell.angle_alpha   90.00
_cell.angle_beta   90.00
_cell.angle_gamma   90.00
#
_symmetry.space_group_name_H-M   'P 1'
#
loop_
_entity.id
_entity.type
_entity.pdbx_description
1 polymer ?
#
loop_
_entity_poly.entity_id
_entity_poly.type
_entity_poly.pdbx_seq_one_letter_code
_entity_poly.pdbx_strand_id
1 'polypeptide(L)' 'MPFGLTSALAVYIDLMNQAYKPFLDKFMIVFIDDILIYSKDEKEHEEHLKAILELLKKEE' A
#
# COMPACT_ATOMS: atom_id res chain seq x y z
N MET A 1 11.94 4.33 -12.73
CA MET A 1 11.14 5.22 -13.61
C MET A 1 11.76 6.60 -13.62
N PRO A 2 11.89 7.29 -14.76
CA PRO A 2 12.28 8.69 -14.76
C PRO A 2 11.11 9.51 -14.18
N PHE A 3 11.40 10.28 -13.13
CA PHE A 3 10.44 11.15 -12.44
C PHE A 3 9.97 12.25 -13.41
N GLY A 4 8.66 12.37 -13.66
CA GLY A 4 8.10 13.52 -14.40
C GLY A 4 7.09 13.25 -15.51
N LEU A 5 6.66 12.00 -15.75
CA LEU A 5 5.51 11.75 -16.62
C LEU A 5 4.24 11.53 -15.80
N THR A 6 3.16 12.25 -16.11
CA THR A 6 1.82 12.05 -15.53
C THR A 6 1.33 10.60 -15.69
N SER A 7 1.85 9.88 -16.69
CA SER A 7 1.62 8.45 -16.91
C SER A 7 2.47 7.53 -16.02
N ALA A 8 3.61 7.98 -15.47
CA ALA A 8 4.39 7.19 -14.52
C ALA A 8 3.64 7.03 -13.19
N LEU A 9 2.90 8.05 -12.77
CA LEU A 9 2.04 8.01 -11.60
C LEU A 9 0.88 7.03 -11.79
N ALA A 10 0.25 7.02 -12.96
CA ALA A 10 -0.82 6.08 -13.29
C ALA A 10 -0.33 4.63 -13.30
N VAL A 11 0.87 4.37 -13.86
CA VAL A 11 1.47 3.03 -13.84
C VAL A 11 1.89 2.63 -12.42
N TYR A 12 2.39 3.58 -11.62
CA TYR A 12 2.71 3.32 -10.21
C TYR A 12 1.46 2.97 -9.40
N ILE A 13 0.39 3.76 -9.53
CA ILE A 13 -0.88 3.50 -8.86
C ILE A 13 -1.48 2.16 -9.31
N ASP A 14 -1.43 1.82 -10.60
CA ASP A 14 -1.90 0.52 -11.11
C ASP A 14 -1.07 -0.66 -10.56
N LEU A 15 0.25 -0.52 -10.54
CA LEU A 15 1.17 -1.52 -9.97
C LEU A 15 0.91 -1.72 -8.46
N MET A 16 0.77 -0.62 -7.71
CA MET A 16 0.43 -0.66 -6.28
C MET A 16 -0.96 -1.27 -6.09
N ASN A 17 -1.94 -0.92 -6.92
CA ASN A 17 -3.27 -1.52 -6.88
C ASN A 17 -3.25 -3.02 -7.15
N GLN A 18 -2.36 -3.52 -8.00
CA GLN A 18 -2.22 -4.95 -8.29
C GLN A 18 -1.46 -5.70 -7.18
N ALA A 19 -0.33 -5.18 -6.72
CA ALA A 19 0.51 -5.81 -5.70
C ALA A 19 -0.20 -5.87 -4.34
N TYR A 20 -0.91 -4.79 -4.00
CA TYR A 20 -1.58 -4.64 -2.71
C TYR A 20 -3.09 -4.91 -2.78
N LYS A 21 -3.61 -5.40 -3.91
CA LYS A 21 -5.03 -5.72 -4.13
C LYS A 21 -5.71 -6.48 -2.98
N PRO A 22 -5.09 -7.49 -2.34
CA PRO A 22 -5.75 -8.20 -1.24
C PRO A 22 -5.86 -7.40 0.07
N PHE A 23 -5.10 -6.32 0.21
CA PHE A 23 -5.06 -5.45 1.40
C PHE A 23 -5.79 -4.12 1.18
N LEU A 24 -5.76 -3.61 -0.05
CA LEU A 24 -6.31 -2.31 -0.47
C LEU A 24 -7.82 -2.16 -0.33
N ASP A 25 -8.56 -3.27 -0.37
CA ASP A 25 -10.02 -3.24 -0.28
C ASP A 25 -10.52 -3.47 1.16
N LYS A 26 -9.62 -3.84 2.09
CA LYS A 26 -9.99 -4.26 3.45
C LYS A 26 -9.59 -3.28 4.54
N PHE A 27 -8.34 -2.82 4.53
CA PHE A 27 -7.81 -2.01 5.63
C PHE A 27 -6.68 -1.07 5.22
N MET A 28 -6.36 -0.95 3.92
CA MET A 28 -5.26 -0.12 3.44
C MET A 28 -5.68 0.72 2.25
N ILE A 29 -5.22 1.96 2.14
CA ILE A 29 -5.37 2.82 0.96
C ILE A 29 -4.00 3.38 0.63
N VAL A 30 -3.54 3.17 -0.60
CA VAL A 30 -2.27 3.74 -1.07
C VAL A 30 -2.56 5.03 -1.83
N PHE A 31 -2.07 6.15 -1.30
CA PHE A 31 -1.89 7.40 -2.03
C PHE A 31 -0.42 7.53 -2.44
N ILE A 32 -0.17 8.33 -3.48
CA ILE A 32 1.12 8.49 -4.17
C ILE A 32 2.34 8.31 -3.24
N ASP A 33 2.43 9.11 -2.18
CA ASP A 33 3.55 9.10 -1.24
C ASP A 33 3.18 8.53 0.15
N ASP A 34 1.91 8.20 0.39
CA ASP A 34 1.39 7.85 1.72
C ASP A 34 0.50 6.60 1.69
N ILE A 35 0.74 5.68 2.62
CA ILE A 35 -0.13 4.52 2.84
C ILE A 35 -1.00 4.79 4.07
N LEU A 36 -2.30 4.93 3.85
CA LEU A 36 -3.30 4.97 4.92
C LEU A 36 -3.71 3.56 5.32
N ILE A 37 -3.77 3.31 6.63
CA ILE A 37 -4.21 2.03 7.19
C ILE A 37 -5.37 2.31 8.14
N TYR A 38 -6.51 1.67 7.89
CA TYR A 38 -7.71 1.77 8.71
C TYR A 38 -7.86 0.53 9.59
N SER A 39 -8.11 0.75 10.87
CA SER A 39 -8.39 -0.31 11.83
C SER A 39 -9.45 0.16 12.81
N LYS A 40 -10.23 -0.78 13.36
CA LYS A 40 -11.26 -0.45 14.36
C LYS A 40 -10.69 -0.30 15.77
N ASP A 41 -9.64 -1.05 16.08
CA ASP A 41 -9.00 -1.12 17.39
C ASP A 41 -7.47 -1.09 17.24
N GLU A 42 -6.77 -0.64 18.28
CA GLU A 42 -5.29 -0.53 18.27
C GLU A 42 -4.60 -1.89 18.07
N LYS A 43 -5.13 -2.96 18.67
CA LYS A 43 -4.58 -4.32 18.49
C LYS A 43 -4.71 -4.81 17.05
N GLU A 44 -5.86 -4.57 16.42
CA GLU A 44 -6.08 -4.91 15.02
C GLU A 44 -5.17 -4.07 14.11
N HIS A 45 -4.90 -2.82 14.51
CA HIS A 45 -3.94 -1.95 13.83
C HIS A 45 -2.50 -2.47 13.88
N GLU A 46 -2.04 -2.97 15.04
CA GLU A 46 -0.73 -3.60 15.15
C GLU A 46 -0.60 -4.84 14.24
N GLU A 47 -1.65 -5.67 14.16
CA GLU A 47 -1.65 -6.84 13.28
C GLU A 47 -1.62 -6.45 11.80
N HIS A 48 -2.41 -5.46 11.39
CA HIS A 48 -2.39 -4.92 10.02
C HIS A 48 -1.04 -4.32 9.66
N LEU A 49 -0.45 -3.52 10.55
CA LEU A 49 0.87 -2.93 10.36
C LEU A 49 1.95 -4.01 10.18
N LYS A 50 1.93 -5.05 11.02
CA LYS A 50 2.89 -6.13 10.94
C LYS A 50 2.80 -6.89 9.61
N ALA A 51 1.59 -7.18 9.15
CA ALA A 51 1.37 -7.84 7.86
C ALA A 51 1.89 -7.00 6.68
N ILE A 52 1.67 -5.68 6.70
CA ILE A 52 2.14 -4.76 5.66
C ILE A 52 3.67 -4.64 5.68
N LEU A 53 4.28 -4.53 6.87
CA LEU A 53 5.74 -4.48 7.02
C LEU A 53 6.42 -5.77 6.55
N GLU A 54 5.82 -6.94 6.83
CA GLU A 54 6.32 -8.22 6.32
C GLU A 54 6.22 -8.32 4.79
N LEU A 55 5.15 -7.78 4.20
CA LEU A 55 5.00 -7.72 2.74
C LEU A 55 6.05 -6.81 2.10
N LEU A 56 6.23 -5.59 2.65
CA LEU A 56 7.23 -4.63 2.19
C LEU A 56 8.65 -5.20 2.25
N LYS A 57 8.97 -5.94 3.32
CA LYS A 57 10.28 -6.58 3.50
C LYS A 57 10.54 -7.72 2.51
N LYS A 58 9.49 -8.31 1.93
CA LYS A 58 9.61 -9.44 0.99
C LYS A 58 9.80 -8.99 -0.46
N GLU A 59 9.48 -7.74 -0.77
CA GLU A 59 9.67 -7.11 -2.09
C GLU A 59 11.01 -6.37 -2.21
N GLU A 60 11.85 -6.38 -1.16
CA GLU A 60 13.28 -5.96 -1.20
C GLU A 60 14.19 -7.14 -1.61
#